data_AF-A0A2H3KA72-F1
#
_entry.id   AF-A0A2H3KA72-F1
#
_cell.length_a   1.000
_cell.length_b   1.000
_cell.length_c   1.000
_cell.angle_alpha   90.00
_cell.angle_beta   90.00
_cell.angle_gamma   90.00
#
_symmetry.space_group_name_H-M   'P 1'
#
loop_
_entity.id
_entity.type
_entity.pdbx_description
1 polymer ?
#
loop_
_entity_poly.entity_id
_entity_poly.type
_entity_poly.pdbx_seq_one_letter_code
_entity_poly.pdbx_strand_id
1 'polypeptide(L)' 'MNERWKYQVKTGGIWGIFMIVFSTWYYTNTKPLALQLAEGGYYFRAVGYLVFGVFVLGYSSWTAKQRREGK' A
#
# COMPACT_ATOMS: atom_id res chain seq x y z
N MET A 1 -10.60 -15.50 9.54
CA MET A 1 -10.62 -14.10 9.06
C MET A 1 -11.78 -13.93 8.09
N ASN A 2 -12.57 -12.86 8.23
CA ASN A 2 -13.66 -12.53 7.30
C ASN A 2 -13.11 -12.36 5.86
N GLU A 3 -13.81 -12.84 4.83
CA GLU A 3 -13.36 -12.79 3.42
C GLU A 3 -13.04 -11.37 2.96
N ARG A 4 -13.84 -10.41 3.42
CA ARG A 4 -13.61 -8.97 3.21
C ARG A 4 -12.21 -8.56 3.66
N TRP A 5 -11.82 -8.91 4.88
CA TRP A 5 -10.53 -8.51 5.44
C TRP A 5 -9.37 -9.16 4.69
N LYS A 6 -9.53 -10.42 4.29
CA LYS A 6 -8.55 -11.13 3.45
C LYS A 6 -8.37 -10.45 2.09
N TYR A 7 -9.45 -9.98 1.47
CA TYR A 7 -9.40 -9.26 0.21
C TYR A 7 -8.76 -7.88 0.34
N GLN A 8 -9.13 -7.11 1.39
CA GLN A 8 -8.56 -5.79 1.65
C GLN A 8 -7.05 -5.84 1.87
N VAL A 9 -6.58 -6.79 2.70
CA VAL A 9 -5.15 -6.98 2.96
C VAL A 9 -4.42 -7.48 1.71
N LYS A 10 -5.02 -8.39 0.92
CA LYS A 10 -4.39 -8.90 -0.31
C LYS A 10 -4.25 -7.79 -1.35
N THR A 11 -5.35 -7.12 -1.72
CA THR A 11 -5.34 -6.10 -2.77
C THR A 11 -4.60 -4.84 -2.32
N GLY A 12 -4.90 -4.36 -1.11
CA GLY A 12 -4.28 -3.16 -0.56
C GLY A 12 -2.85 -3.34 -0.11
N GLY A 13 -2.49 -4.51 0.42
CA GLY A 13 -1.12 -4.85 0.80
C GLY A 13 -0.20 -5.00 -0.40
N ILE A 14 -0.65 -5.65 -1.48
CA ILE A 14 0.10 -5.72 -2.75
C ILE A 14 0.37 -4.31 -3.28
N TRP A 15 -0.64 -3.44 -3.30
CA TRP A 15 -0.45 -2.05 -3.72
C TRP A 15 0.48 -1.26 -2.79
N GLY A 16 0.36 -1.43 -1.47
CA GLY A 16 1.23 -0.76 -0.50
C GLY A 16 2.69 -1.17 -0.65
N ILE A 17 2.97 -2.46 -0.85
CA ILE A 17 4.33 -2.96 -1.14
C ILE A 17 4.85 -2.38 -2.45
N PHE A 18 4.02 -2.39 -3.50
CA PHE A 18 4.36 -1.79 -4.79
C PHE A 18 4.74 -0.30 -4.63
N MET A 19 3.95 0.47 -3.89
CA MET A 19 4.21 1.89 -3.66
C MET A 19 5.51 2.14 -2.88
N ILE A 20 5.84 1.28 -1.91
CA ILE A 20 7.12 1.37 -1.19
C ILE A 20 8.26 1.19 -2.19
N VAL A 21 8.28 0.07 -2.92
CA VAL A 21 9.35 -0.25 -3.89
C VAL A 21 9.46 0.83 -4.96
N PHE A 22 8.33 1.28 -5.51
CA PHE A 22 8.28 2.34 -6.51
C PHE A 22 8.83 3.66 -5.98
N SER A 23 8.45 4.05 -4.75
CA SER A 23 8.97 5.29 -4.14
C SER A 23 10.48 5.23 -3.94
N THR A 24 10.99 4.09 -3.44
CA THR A 24 12.41 3.87 -3.22
C THR A 24 13.19 3.97 -4.52
N TRP A 25 12.70 3.30 -5.57
CA TRP A 25 13.27 3.36 -6.91
C TRP A 25 13.25 4.78 -7.47
N TYR A 26 12.10 5.47 -7.37
CA TYR A 26 11.93 6.84 -7.86
C TYR A 26 12.93 7.81 -7.19
N TYR A 27 13.08 7.73 -5.86
CA TYR A 27 14.00 8.60 -5.13
C TYR A 27 15.48 8.21 -5.29
N THR A 28 15.80 7.03 -5.83
CA THR A 28 17.20 6.58 -6.01
C THR A 28 18.01 7.54 -6.89
N ASN A 29 17.37 8.25 -7.83
CA ASN A 29 18.04 9.29 -8.63
C ASN A 29 18.42 10.55 -7.83
N THR A 30 17.84 10.77 -6.65
CA THR A 30 18.05 11.98 -5.83
C THR A 30 18.78 11.70 -4.51
N LYS A 31 18.55 10.54 -3.90
CA LYS A 31 19.18 10.11 -2.65
C LYS A 31 19.65 8.67 -2.78
N PRO A 32 20.88 8.32 -2.38
CA PRO A 32 21.33 6.94 -2.32
C PRO A 32 20.45 6.10 -1.39
N LEU A 33 20.24 4.83 -1.71
CA LEU A 33 19.40 3.90 -0.93
C LEU A 33 19.79 3.86 0.55
N ALA A 34 21.08 3.80 0.85
CA ALA A 34 21.58 3.77 2.23
C ALA A 34 21.12 4.99 3.05
N LEU A 35 21.05 6.16 2.41
CA LEU A 35 20.60 7.40 3.05
C LEU A 35 19.09 7.46 3.21
N GLN A 36 18.33 6.88 2.25
CA GLN A 36 16.88 6.76 2.35
C GLN A 36 16.46 5.82 3.48
N LEU A 37 17.14 4.67 3.62
CA LEU A 37 16.89 3.69 4.68
C LEU A 37 17.30 4.21 6.07
N ALA A 38 18.28 5.11 6.14
CA ALA A 38 18.65 5.78 7.39
C ALA A 38 17.66 6.89 7.80
N GLU A 39 16.81 7.35 6.88
CA GLU A 39 15.87 8.43 7.12
C GLU A 39 14.58 7.88 7.77
N GLY A 40 14.30 8.25 9.03
CA GLY A 40 13.11 7.77 9.74
C GLY A 40 11.78 8.08 9.02
N GLY A 41 11.75 9.12 8.18
CA GLY A 41 10.61 9.46 7.33
C GLY A 41 10.28 8.40 6.28
N TYR A 42 11.24 7.57 5.87
CA TYR A 42 11.03 6.48 4.93
C TYR A 42 10.07 5.43 5.50
N TYR A 43 10.32 4.98 6.73
CA TYR A 43 9.46 3.99 7.39
C TYR A 43 8.07 4.53 7.69
N PHE A 44 7.97 5.81 8.06
CA PHE A 44 6.68 6.47 8.25
C PHE A 44 5.85 6.48 6.96
N ARG A 45 6.47 6.84 5.83
CA ARG A 45 5.81 6.78 4.52
C ARG A 45 5.45 5.35 4.13
N ALA A 46 6.32 4.38 4.38
CA ALA A 46 6.06 2.98 4.08
C ALA A 46 4.85 2.43 4.85
N VAL A 47 4.76 2.71 6.15
CA VAL A 47 3.57 2.40 6.95
C VAL A 47 2.35 3.14 6.43
N GLY A 48 2.51 4.42 6.06
CA GLY A 48 1.45 5.21 5.43
C GLY A 48 0.91 4.57 4.15
N TYR A 49 1.78 4.11 3.24
CA TYR A 49 1.37 3.43 2.01
C TYR A 49 0.67 2.10 2.26
N LEU A 50 1.11 1.32 3.25
CA LEU A 50 0.44 0.08 3.64
C LEU A 50 -0.94 0.34 4.24
N VAL A 51 -1.05 1.29 5.17
CA VAL A 51 -2.33 1.67 5.79
C VAL A 51 -3.27 2.22 4.72
N PHE A 52 -2.81 3.14 3.89
CA PHE A 52 -3.61 3.73 2.82
C PHE A 52 -4.03 2.67 1.79
N GLY A 53 -3.11 1.79 1.39
CA GLY A 53 -3.40 0.69 0.48
C GLY A 53 -4.49 -0.23 1.03
N VAL A 54 -4.35 -0.70 2.27
CA VAL A 54 -5.32 -1.63 2.88
C VAL A 54 -6.67 -0.97 3.16
N PHE A 55 -6.67 0.22 3.77
CA PHE A 55 -7.91 0.87 4.21
C PHE A 55 -8.61 1.66 3.13
N VAL A 56 -7.90 2.34 2.22
CA VAL A 56 -8.54 3.16 1.17
C VAL A 56 -8.77 2.30 -0.07
N LEU A 57 -7.72 1.72 -0.64
CA LEU A 57 -7.82 0.93 -1.87
C LEU A 57 -8.45 -0.44 -1.63
N GLY A 58 -8.08 -1.12 -0.55
CA GLY A 58 -8.67 -2.40 -0.19
C GLY A 58 -10.18 -2.26 0.08
N TYR A 59 -10.58 -1.26 0.87
CA TYR A 59 -12.00 -1.00 1.14
C TYR A 59 -12.78 -0.59 -0.10
N SER A 60 -12.29 0.39 -0.87
CA SER A 60 -12.96 0.83 -2.10
C SER A 60 -13.07 -0.29 -3.13
N SER A 61 -12.03 -1.13 -3.28
CA SER A 61 -12.09 -2.30 -4.16
C SER A 61 -13.10 -3.34 -3.69
N TRP A 62 -13.23 -3.55 -2.38
CA TRP A 62 -14.25 -4.44 -1.82
C TRP A 62 -15.66 -3.90 -2.08
N THR A 63 -15.89 -2.62 -1.81
CA THR A 63 -17.18 -1.95 -2.09
C THR A 63 -17.51 -1.99 -3.57
N ALA A 64 -16.52 -1.79 -4.45
CA ALA A 64 -16.69 -1.91 -5.90
C ALA A 64 -17.01 -3.35 -6.32
N LYS A 65 -16.39 -4.35 -5.68
CA LYS A 65 -16.70 -5.77 -5.91
C LYS A 65 -18.14 -6.10 -5.52
N GLN A 66 -18.60 -5.68 -4.34
CA GLN A 66 -19.99 -5.87 -3.91
C GLN A 66 -20.98 -5.23 -4.88
N ARG A 67 -20.69 -3.99 -5.31
CA ARG A 67 -21.52 -3.27 -6.28
C ARG A 67 -21.58 -3.94 -7.66
N ARG A 68 -20.51 -4.60 -8.10
CA ARG A 68 -20.51 -5.43 -9.34
C ARG A 68 -21.24 -6.76 -9.16
N GLU A 69 -21.18 -7.32 -7.96
CA GLU A 69 -21.87 -8.57 -7.61
C GLU A 69 -23.36 -8.38 -7.28
N GLY A 70 -23.88 -7.16 -7.40
CA GLY A 70 -25.30 -6.85 -7.19
C GLY A 70 -25.79 -7.05 -5.75
N LYS A 71 -24.86 -7.07 -4.78
CA LYS A 71 -25.14 -7.13 -3.33
C LYS A 71 -24.89 -5.78 -2.69
#